data_AF-A0A480ATS6-F1
#
_entry.id   AF-A0A480ATS6-F1
#
_cell.length_a   1.000
_cell.length_b   1.000
_cell.length_c   1.000
_cell.angle_alpha   90.00
_cell.angle_beta   90.00
_cell.angle_gamma   90.00
#
_symmetry.space_group_name_H-M   'P 1'
#
loop_
_entity.id
_entity.type
_entity.pdbx_description
1 polymer ?
#
loop_
_entity_poly.entity_id
_entity_poly.type
_entity_poly.pdbx_seq_one_letter_code
_entity_poly.pdbx_strand_id
1 'polypeptide(L)'
;MSPDTLEMLQMLSVALPVIEQDEQRRAALVKRQATATARAALIGAIVTPSHNDRGQPTWLLSRWSLTREFASLDELEALLTRMGAAA
;
A
#
# COMPACT_ATOMS: atom_id res chain seq x y z
N MET A 1 22.39 36.26 11.35
CA MET A 1 21.45 35.13 11.53
C MET A 1 21.26 34.91 13.01
N SER A 2 20.02 34.81 13.49
CA SER A 2 19.78 34.43 14.89
C SER A 2 20.01 32.92 15.06
N PRO A 3 20.43 32.47 16.25
CA PRO A 3 20.55 31.05 16.59
C PRO A 3 19.28 30.27 16.22
N ASP A 4 18.10 30.84 16.51
CA ASP A 4 16.79 30.26 16.21
C ASP A 4 16.57 30.02 14.72
N THR A 5 17.10 30.90 13.85
CA THR A 5 17.00 30.72 12.39
C THR A 5 17.85 29.52 11.93
N LEU A 6 19.01 29.31 12.56
CA LEU A 6 19.91 28.22 12.23
C LEU A 6 19.33 26.87 12.69
N GLU A 7 18.73 26.82 13.88
CA GLU A 7 18.03 25.63 14.40
C GLU A 7 16.81 25.26 13.53
N MET A 8 15.99 26.23 13.13
CA MET A 8 14.86 25.98 12.23
C MET A 8 15.30 25.43 10.87
N LEU A 9 16.38 25.96 10.28
CA LEU A 9 16.92 25.48 9.01
C LEU A 9 17.48 24.05 9.14
N GLN A 10 18.09 23.71 10.27
CA GLN A 10 18.57 22.34 10.54
C GLN A 10 17.40 21.35 10.72
N MET A 11 16.33 21.72 11.44
CA MET A 11 15.14 20.88 11.58
C MET A 11 14.45 20.66 10.23
N LEU A 12 14.33 21.70 9.40
CA LEU A 12 13.76 21.59 8.05
C LEU A 12 14.61 20.70 7.14
N SER A 13 15.94 20.76 7.24
CA SER A 13 16.85 19.90 6.47
C SER A 13 16.70 18.40 6.79
N VAL A 14 16.23 18.04 7.98
CA VAL A 14 15.99 16.64 8.39
C VAL A 14 14.55 16.22 8.10
N ALA A 15 13.58 17.12 8.27
CA ALA A 15 12.17 16.81 8.05
C ALA A 15 11.82 16.61 6.56
N LEU A 16 12.42 17.40 5.66
CA LEU A 16 12.14 17.32 4.22
C LEU A 16 12.38 15.91 3.62
N PRO A 17 13.55 15.26 3.81
CA PRO A 17 13.79 13.94 3.23
C PRO A 17 12.88 12.86 3.82
N VAL A 18 12.43 12.99 5.07
CA VAL A 18 11.49 12.02 5.69
C VAL A 18 10.11 12.12 5.03
N ILE A 19 9.62 13.34 4.79
CA ILE A 19 8.34 13.57 4.13
C ILE A 19 8.37 13.03 2.70
N GLU A 20 9.43 13.33 1.93
CA GLU A 20 9.58 12.84 0.56
C GLU A 20 9.62 11.30 0.49
N GLN A 21 10.33 10.66 1.42
CA GLN A 21 10.38 9.19 1.50
C GLN A 21 9.02 8.57 1.80
N ASP A 22 8.24 9.18 2.69
CA ASP A 22 6.90 8.69 3.03
C ASP A 22 5.91 8.88 1.89
N GLU A 23 5.99 9.98 1.14
CA GLU A 23 5.20 10.18 -0.08
C GLU A 23 5.54 9.14 -1.15
N GLN A 24 6.83 8.87 -1.38
CA GLN A 24 7.27 7.84 -2.32
C GLN A 24 6.76 6.46 -1.93
N ARG A 25 6.83 6.11 -0.63
CA ARG A 25 6.29 4.84 -0.11
C ARG A 25 4.78 4.73 -0.33
N ARG A 26 4.03 5.80 -0.03
CA ARG A 26 2.58 5.85 -0.27
C ARG A 26 2.25 5.69 -1.75
N ALA A 27 2.96 6.39 -2.63
CA ALA A 27 2.76 6.27 -4.08
C ALA A 27 3.05 4.85 -4.59
N ALA A 28 4.13 4.22 -4.09
CA ALA A 28 4.45 2.83 -4.42
C ALA A 28 3.36 1.86 -3.96
N LEU A 29 2.82 2.02 -2.75
CA LEU A 29 1.72 1.20 -2.24
C LEU A 29 0.44 1.35 -3.08
N VAL A 30 0.06 2.58 -3.43
CA VAL A 30 -1.10 2.84 -4.30
C VAL A 30 -0.92 2.17 -5.66
N LYS A 31 0.26 2.27 -6.26
CA LYS A 31 0.58 1.60 -7.53
C LYS A 31 0.45 0.09 -7.42
N ARG A 32 1.04 -0.52 -6.38
CA ARG A 32 0.97 -1.97 -6.15
C ARG A 32 -0.47 -2.45 -5.97
N GLN A 33 -1.26 -1.72 -5.19
CA GLN A 33 -2.67 -2.02 -5.02
C GLN A 33 -3.43 -1.97 -6.36
N ALA A 34 -3.20 -0.94 -7.18
CA ALA A 34 -3.83 -0.83 -8.50
C ALA A 34 -3.47 -2.02 -9.40
N THR A 35 -2.20 -2.44 -9.40
CA THR A 35 -1.74 -3.64 -10.11
C THR A 35 -2.43 -4.90 -9.59
N ALA A 36 -2.47 -5.13 -8.28
CA ALA A 36 -3.14 -6.29 -7.68
C ALA A 36 -4.64 -6.34 -8.04
N THR A 37 -5.33 -5.20 -8.03
CA THR A 37 -6.73 -5.11 -8.45
C THR A 37 -6.91 -5.49 -9.93
N ALA A 38 -6.06 -4.97 -10.82
CA ALA A 38 -6.09 -5.33 -12.24
C ALA A 38 -5.85 -6.83 -12.46
N ARG A 39 -4.87 -7.40 -11.75
CA ARG A 39 -4.55 -8.84 -11.79
C ARG A 39 -5.71 -9.70 -11.30
N ALA A 40 -6.37 -9.31 -10.21
CA ALA A 40 -7.53 -10.01 -9.69
C ALA A 40 -8.70 -10.02 -10.69
N ALA A 41 -8.92 -8.92 -11.41
CA ALA A 41 -9.98 -8.84 -12.42
C ALA A 41 -9.80 -9.87 -13.56
N LEU A 42 -8.56 -10.17 -13.95
CA LEU A 42 -8.25 -11.16 -15.00
C LEU A 42 -8.75 -12.58 -14.66
N ILE A 43 -8.88 -12.89 -13.38
CA ILE A 43 -9.36 -14.19 -12.87
C ILE A 43 -10.79 -14.11 -12.32
N GLY A 44 -11.50 -13.00 -12.59
CA GLY A 44 -12.86 -12.77 -12.14
C GLY A 44 -12.99 -12.56 -10.62
N ALA A 45 -11.95 -12.02 -9.99
CA ALA A 45 -11.95 -11.65 -8.57
C ALA A 45 -11.91 -10.12 -8.39
N ILE A 46 -12.33 -9.65 -7.22
CA ILE A 46 -12.38 -8.25 -6.83
C ILE A 46 -11.48 -8.06 -5.61
N VAL A 47 -10.62 -7.04 -5.64
CA VAL A 47 -9.82 -6.62 -4.48
C VAL A 47 -10.44 -5.35 -3.90
N THR A 48 -10.74 -5.38 -2.61
CA THR A 48 -11.28 -4.23 -1.86
C THR A 48 -10.33 -3.90 -0.71
N PRO A 49 -9.70 -2.70 -0.69
CA PRO A 49 -8.96 -2.26 0.49
C PRO A 49 -9.91 -2.06 1.68
N SER A 50 -9.46 -2.44 2.86
CA SER A 50 -10.20 -2.41 4.12
C SER A 50 -9.25 -2.04 5.27
N HIS A 51 -9.77 -2.01 6.49
CA HIS A 51 -8.99 -1.92 7.71
C HIS A 51 -9.48 -2.96 8.73
N ASN A 52 -8.56 -3.54 9.50
CA ASN A 52 -8.92 -4.40 10.63
C ASN A 52 -9.37 -3.58 11.85
N ASP A 53 -9.76 -4.25 12.92
CA ASP A 53 -10.24 -3.62 14.17
C ASP A 53 -9.20 -2.70 14.84
N ARG A 54 -7.92 -2.83 14.48
CA ARG A 54 -6.81 -1.97 14.95
C ARG A 54 -6.54 -0.79 14.03
N GLY A 55 -7.35 -0.60 12.99
CA GLY A 55 -7.17 0.43 11.97
C GLY A 55 -6.01 0.16 11.01
N GLN A 56 -5.46 -1.07 10.99
CA GLN A 56 -4.37 -1.41 10.07
C GLN A 56 -4.95 -1.77 8.70
N PRO A 57 -4.32 -1.35 7.60
CA PRO A 57 -4.81 -1.64 6.25
C PRO A 57 -4.81 -3.15 5.97
N THR A 58 -5.90 -3.63 5.39
CA THR A 58 -6.08 -5.01 4.92
C THR A 58 -6.66 -5.02 3.50
N TRP A 59 -6.63 -6.19 2.86
CA TRP A 59 -7.17 -6.37 1.51
C TRP A 59 -8.11 -7.56 1.47
N LEU A 60 -9.35 -7.33 1.04
CA LEU A 60 -10.33 -8.37 0.82
C LEU A 60 -10.28 -8.80 -0.65
N LEU A 61 -10.05 -10.08 -0.90
CA LEU A 61 -10.23 -10.71 -2.21
C LEU A 61 -11.56 -11.45 -2.22
N SER A 62 -12.44 -11.06 -3.13
CA SER A 62 -13.77 -11.65 -3.28
C SER A 62 -13.94 -12.26 -4.68
N ARG A 63 -14.43 -13.50 -4.74
CA ARG A 63 -14.82 -14.19 -5.98
C ARG A 63 -15.97 -15.15 -5.70
N TRP A 64 -17.14 -14.85 -6.27
CA TRP A 64 -18.40 -15.65 -6.23
C TRP A 64 -18.77 -16.18 -4.83
N SER A 65 -18.15 -17.26 -4.37
CA SER A 65 -18.42 -17.92 -3.09
C SER A 65 -17.28 -17.82 -2.07
N LEU A 66 -16.19 -17.12 -2.41
CA LEU A 66 -15.01 -16.97 -1.55
C LEU A 66 -14.74 -15.50 -1.29
N THR A 67 -14.66 -15.14 -0.01
CA THR A 67 -14.08 -13.88 0.46
C THR A 67 -12.96 -14.21 1.43
N ARG A 68 -11.77 -13.68 1.19
CA ARG A 68 -10.62 -13.84 2.08
C ARG A 68 -9.94 -12.51 2.32
N GLU A 69 -9.61 -12.25 3.57
CA GLU A 69 -8.82 -11.09 3.99
C GLU A 69 -7.32 -11.41 4.02
N PHE A 70 -6.51 -10.41 3.66
CA PHE A 70 -5.05 -10.45 3.67
C PHE A 70 -4.52 -9.26 4.47
N ALA A 71 -3.50 -9.53 5.30
CA ALA A 71 -2.86 -8.50 6.12
C ALA A 71 -1.79 -7.70 5.35
N SER A 72 -1.41 -8.17 4.16
CA SER A 72 -0.42 -7.50 3.31
C SER A 72 -0.72 -7.69 1.82
N LEU A 73 -0.26 -6.74 1.00
CA LEU A 73 -0.25 -6.89 -0.46
C LEU A 73 0.62 -8.06 -0.93
N ASP A 74 1.71 -8.38 -0.22
CA ASP A 74 2.60 -9.48 -0.58
C ASP A 74 1.87 -10.83 -0.54
N GLU A 75 1.09 -11.08 0.53
CA GLU A 75 0.30 -12.31 0.65
C GLU A 75 -0.79 -12.41 -0.42
N LEU A 76 -1.45 -11.28 -0.72
CA LEU A 76 -2.46 -11.20 -1.78
C LEU A 76 -1.84 -11.49 -3.14
N GLU A 77 -0.74 -10.82 -3.49
CA GLU A 77 -0.03 -10.97 -4.76
C GLU A 77 0.49 -12.41 -4.94
N ALA A 78 0.96 -13.05 -3.87
CA ALA A 78 1.37 -14.45 -3.89
C ALA A 78 0.20 -15.39 -4.24
N LEU A 79 -0.99 -15.15 -3.67
CA LEU A 79 -2.19 -15.91 -4.03
C LEU A 79 -2.59 -15.65 -5.49
N LEU A 80 -2.60 -14.39 -5.94
CA LEU A 80 -2.95 -14.02 -7.31
C LEU A 80 -2.06 -14.75 -8.32
N THR A 81 -0.74 -14.78 -8.06
CA THR A 81 0.21 -15.55 -8.88
C THR A 81 -0.13 -17.04 -8.93
N ARG A 82 -0.45 -17.65 -7.76
CA ARG A 82 -0.87 -19.06 -7.70
C ARG A 82 -2.18 -19.34 -8.42
N MET A 83 -3.08 -18.36 -8.49
CA MET A 83 -4.36 -18.45 -9.21
C MET A 83 -4.20 -18.22 -10.72
N GLY A 84 -2.99 -17.97 -11.22
CA GLY A 84 -2.72 -17.73 -12.63
C GLY A 84 -2.99 -16.29 -13.09
N ALA A 85 -3.16 -15.33 -12.15
CA ALA A 85 -3.20 -13.92 -12.51
C ALA A 85 -1.79 -13.44 -12.84
N ALA A 86 -1.53 -13.15 -14.13
CA ALA A 86 -0.24 -12.69 -14.64
C ALA A 86 0.34 -11.52 -13.83
N ALA A 87 1.66 -11.47 -13.68
CA ALA A 87 2.38 -10.44 -12.92
C ALA A 87 2.59 -9.15 -13.73
#